data_AF-A0A2P6MW63-F1
#
_entry.id   AF-A0A2P6MW63-F1
#
_cell.length_a   1.000
_cell.length_b   1.000
_cell.length_c   1.000
_cell.angle_alpha   90.00
_cell.angle_beta   90.00
_cell.angle_gamma   90.00
#
_symmetry.space_group_name_H-M   'P 1'
#
loop_
_entity.id
_entity.type
_entity.pdbx_description
1 polymer ?
#
loop_
_entity_poly.entity_id
_entity_poly.type
_entity_poly.pdbx_seq_one_letter_code
_entity_poly.pdbx_strand_id
1 'polypeptide(L)'
;MFELDPIGYIESVFKEKNGTPRQGRLSKHSKATLKINYGPNINADHSLEGLEEYSHVWLIFVFHQNKNQHKMMKIAPPRLEGKKVGVLATRSPHHPNPIGLTAVKLESIEGDTLHLSGTPVLDVKPYISRYDIIEEATNPAWIEESPRAKIENIMWSDGMEEEVKRLVGQGITKYYKSPESLKHAIEEVIGEDPRSYCWKRKNQKNGEAWAFCIDTLNNIMPCLLLY
;
A
#
# COMPACT_ATOMS: atom_id res chain seq x y z
N MET A 1 19.16 24.35 4.09
CA MET A 1 17.89 23.69 4.40
C MET A 1 17.11 23.68 3.10
N PHE A 2 16.59 22.53 2.66
CA PHE A 2 15.79 22.45 1.44
C PHE A 2 14.35 22.14 1.86
N GLU A 3 13.41 22.97 1.39
CA GLU A 3 11.98 22.75 1.57
C GLU A 3 11.45 22.00 0.35
N LEU A 4 10.50 21.08 0.57
CA LEU A 4 9.87 20.29 -0.48
C LEU A 4 8.39 20.60 -0.47
N ASP A 5 7.90 21.14 -1.58
CA ASP A 5 6.47 21.35 -1.80
C ASP A 5 5.83 20.08 -2.38
N PRO A 6 4.67 19.64 -1.87
CA PRO A 6 3.97 18.51 -2.44
C PRO A 6 3.44 18.83 -3.84
N ILE A 7 3.76 17.99 -4.83
CA ILE A 7 3.22 18.12 -6.20
C ILE A 7 1.76 17.74 -6.30
N GLY A 8 1.22 17.04 -5.30
CA GLY A 8 -0.13 16.49 -5.32
C GLY A 8 -0.43 15.67 -4.07
N TYR A 9 -1.65 15.16 -4.00
CA TYR A 9 -2.11 14.32 -2.90
C TYR A 9 -2.70 13.02 -3.44
N ILE A 10 -2.33 11.90 -2.82
CA ILE A 10 -3.01 10.64 -3.11
C ILE A 10 -4.21 10.46 -2.21
N GLU A 11 -5.17 9.74 -2.75
CA GLU A 11 -6.17 9.01 -2.00
C GLU A 11 -6.12 7.55 -2.45
N SER A 12 -6.16 6.60 -1.52
CA SER A 12 -6.18 5.17 -1.86
C SER A 12 -7.38 4.48 -1.25
N VAL A 13 -7.58 3.21 -1.60
CA VAL A 13 -8.55 2.34 -0.92
C VAL A 13 -8.23 2.16 0.57
N PHE A 14 -7.04 2.53 1.06
CA PHE A 14 -6.68 2.39 2.47
C PHE A 14 -6.81 3.72 3.21
N LYS A 15 -7.85 3.85 4.02
CA LYS A 15 -8.06 5.02 4.88
C LYS A 15 -7.14 5.05 6.10
N GLU A 16 -6.71 3.88 6.55
CA GLU A 16 -5.94 3.70 7.78
C GLU A 16 -4.67 2.89 7.55
N LYS A 17 -3.69 3.08 8.44
CA LYS A 17 -2.46 2.29 8.46
C LYS A 17 -2.75 0.79 8.65
N ASN A 18 -3.80 0.46 9.41
CA ASN A 18 -4.23 -0.92 9.61
C ASN A 18 -4.90 -1.44 8.33
N GLY A 19 -4.46 -2.59 7.84
CA GLY A 19 -4.91 -3.13 6.54
C GLY A 19 -4.14 -2.61 5.34
N THR A 20 -3.34 -1.55 5.46
CA THR A 20 -2.45 -1.13 4.36
C THR A 20 -1.38 -2.19 4.14
N PRO A 21 -1.21 -2.71 2.90
CA PRO A 21 -0.15 -3.65 2.56
C PRO A 21 1.25 -3.10 2.89
N ARG A 22 2.16 -3.97 3.30
CA ARG A 22 3.53 -3.56 3.66
C ARG A 22 4.34 -3.09 2.46
N GLN A 23 4.02 -3.57 1.26
CA GLN A 23 4.57 -3.14 -0.01
C GLN A 23 3.41 -3.09 -1.00
N GLY A 24 3.26 -1.98 -1.73
CA GLY A 24 2.10 -1.75 -2.61
C GLY A 24 1.91 -2.84 -3.66
N ARG A 25 3.00 -3.32 -4.27
CA ARG A 25 2.95 -4.36 -5.33
C ARG A 25 2.44 -5.73 -4.87
N LEU A 26 2.32 -5.98 -3.56
CA LEU A 26 1.81 -7.25 -3.04
C LEU A 26 0.29 -7.34 -3.14
N SER A 27 -0.42 -6.21 -3.22
CA SER A 27 -1.84 -6.18 -3.57
C SER A 27 -2.02 -5.46 -4.90
N LYS A 28 -2.19 -6.25 -5.96
CA LYS A 28 -2.30 -5.76 -7.34
C LYS A 28 -3.65 -5.10 -7.59
N HIS A 29 -4.69 -5.50 -6.87
CA HIS A 29 -6.04 -4.98 -7.01
C HIS A 29 -6.31 -3.75 -6.14
N SER A 30 -5.34 -3.32 -5.32
CA SER A 30 -5.42 -2.06 -4.57
C SER A 30 -5.39 -0.87 -5.51
N LYS A 31 -6.34 0.06 -5.35
CA LYS A 31 -6.50 1.25 -6.18
C LYS A 31 -6.21 2.53 -5.42
N ALA A 32 -5.79 3.55 -6.16
CA ALA A 32 -5.53 4.90 -5.67
C ALA A 32 -5.62 5.93 -6.79
N THR A 33 -5.81 7.19 -6.41
CA THR A 33 -5.80 8.35 -7.31
C THR A 33 -4.83 9.37 -6.77
N LEU A 34 -3.89 9.83 -7.60
CA LEU A 34 -3.03 10.97 -7.32
C LEU A 34 -3.58 12.19 -8.03
N LYS A 35 -3.99 13.21 -7.26
CA LYS A 35 -4.37 14.50 -7.81
C LYS A 35 -3.19 15.46 -7.76
N ILE A 36 -2.78 15.97 -8.92
CA ILE A 36 -1.69 16.94 -9.06
C ILE A 36 -2.19 18.34 -8.69
N ASN A 37 -1.37 19.09 -7.95
CA ASN A 37 -1.64 20.45 -7.56
C ASN A 37 -1.42 21.41 -8.74
N TYR A 38 -2.07 22.57 -8.68
CA TYR A 38 -1.75 23.71 -9.53
C TYR A 38 -1.01 24.75 -8.71
N GLY A 39 0.16 25.15 -9.17
CA GLY A 39 0.98 26.14 -8.47
C GLY A 39 2.05 26.76 -9.38
N PRO A 40 2.82 27.73 -8.86
CA PRO A 40 3.86 28.40 -9.64
C PRO A 40 4.94 27.44 -10.14
N ASN A 41 5.15 26.32 -9.45
CA ASN A 41 6.18 25.33 -9.74
C ASN A 41 5.64 24.05 -10.40
N ILE A 42 4.32 23.91 -10.59
CA ILE A 42 3.72 22.74 -11.20
C ILE A 42 2.39 23.06 -11.89
N ASN A 43 2.28 22.60 -13.14
CA ASN A 43 1.06 22.70 -13.93
C ASN A 43 0.71 21.30 -14.43
N ALA A 44 -0.43 20.75 -14.01
CA ALA A 44 -0.82 19.39 -14.34
C ALA A 44 -0.96 19.16 -15.85
N ASP A 45 -1.54 20.10 -16.60
CA ASP A 45 -1.80 19.98 -18.04
C ASP A 45 -0.50 19.76 -18.82
N HIS A 46 0.57 20.50 -18.47
CA HIS A 46 1.86 20.40 -19.15
C HIS A 46 2.78 19.34 -18.54
N SER A 47 2.71 19.11 -17.22
CA SER A 47 3.67 18.27 -16.51
C SER A 47 3.36 16.77 -16.64
N LEU A 48 2.14 16.42 -17.08
CA LEU A 48 1.69 15.04 -17.30
C LEU A 48 1.75 14.60 -18.76
N GLU A 49 2.00 15.52 -19.70
CA GLU A 49 2.07 15.21 -21.13
C GLU A 49 3.11 14.12 -21.43
N GLY A 50 2.71 13.06 -22.14
CA GLY A 50 3.55 11.93 -22.50
C GLY A 50 3.72 10.88 -21.39
N LEU A 51 3.19 11.11 -20.19
CA LEU A 51 3.26 10.13 -19.10
C LEU A 51 2.41 8.89 -19.38
N GLU A 52 1.34 9.04 -20.16
CA GLU A 52 0.45 7.96 -20.61
C GLU A 52 1.14 6.92 -21.52
N GLU A 53 2.31 7.25 -22.08
CA GLU A 53 3.13 6.30 -22.85
C GLU A 53 3.78 5.23 -21.95
N TYR A 54 3.78 5.45 -20.63
CA TYR A 54 4.38 4.54 -19.66
C TYR A 54 3.32 3.71 -18.93
N SER A 55 3.54 2.40 -18.87
CA SER A 55 2.66 1.51 -18.09
C SER A 55 2.85 1.60 -16.58
N HIS A 56 4.02 2.09 -16.13
CA HIS A 56 4.40 2.12 -14.73
C HIS A 56 5.16 3.41 -14.40
N VAL A 57 5.03 3.84 -13.15
CA VAL A 57 5.72 5.02 -12.62
C VAL A 57 6.32 4.71 -11.25
N TRP A 58 7.43 5.35 -10.94
CA TRP A 58 7.92 5.51 -9.59
C TRP A 58 7.17 6.63 -8.89
N LEU A 59 6.67 6.34 -7.70
CA LEU A 59 6.16 7.33 -6.76
C LEU A 59 7.15 7.47 -5.62
N ILE A 60 7.62 8.69 -5.40
CA ILE A 60 8.34 9.09 -4.18
C ILE A 60 7.32 9.76 -3.28
N PHE A 61 7.35 9.60 -1.94
CA PHE A 61 6.32 10.21 -1.06
C PHE A 61 6.72 10.42 0.38
N VAL A 62 5.98 11.22 1.16
CA VAL A 62 6.21 11.35 2.61
C VAL A 62 5.20 10.54 3.42
N PHE A 63 5.70 9.76 4.39
CA PHE A 63 4.88 9.22 5.48
C PHE A 63 4.49 10.34 6.45
N HIS A 64 3.66 11.29 6.01
CA HIS A 64 3.25 12.49 6.76
C HIS A 64 2.56 12.18 8.10
N GLN A 65 1.96 10.99 8.24
CA GLN A 65 1.36 10.52 9.49
C GLN A 65 2.38 9.89 10.46
N ASN A 66 3.66 9.85 10.13
CA ASN A 66 4.70 9.35 11.02
C ASN A 66 5.18 10.47 11.95
N LYS A 67 4.41 10.70 13.03
CA LYS A 67 4.63 11.79 14.00
C LYS A 67 5.73 11.50 15.03
N ASN A 68 6.39 10.34 14.98
CA ASN A 68 7.36 9.95 16.00
C ASN A 68 8.67 10.74 15.86
N GLN A 69 8.98 11.56 16.87
CA GLN A 69 10.22 12.36 16.93
C GLN A 69 11.46 11.51 17.28
N HIS A 70 11.28 10.38 17.98
CA HIS A 70 12.38 9.46 18.31
C HIS A 70 12.68 8.51 17.17
N LYS A 71 13.63 8.91 16.31
CA LYS A 71 14.10 8.09 15.19
C LYS A 71 15.16 7.12 15.71
N MET A 72 14.75 5.87 15.96
CA MET A 72 15.69 4.82 16.33
C MET A 72 16.58 4.45 15.14
N MET A 73 17.89 4.42 15.36
CA MET A 73 18.86 4.04 14.31
C MET A 73 18.89 2.53 14.03
N LYS A 74 18.29 1.74 14.93
CA LYS A 74 18.05 0.31 14.74
C LYS A 74 16.59 -0.01 14.98
N ILE A 75 16.01 -0.83 14.12
CA ILE A 75 14.62 -1.30 14.23
C ILE A 75 14.60 -2.82 14.17
N ALA A 76 13.51 -3.44 14.62
CA ALA A 76 13.25 -4.87 14.45
C ALA A 76 12.20 -5.07 13.34
N PRO A 77 12.61 -5.33 12.09
CA PRO A 77 11.68 -5.68 11.03
C PRO A 77 10.84 -6.91 11.39
N PRO A 78 9.59 -6.99 10.92
CA PRO A 78 8.73 -8.14 11.22
C PRO A 78 9.29 -9.50 10.77
N ARG A 79 10.21 -9.52 9.79
CA ARG A 79 10.86 -10.73 9.25
C ARG A 79 12.02 -11.25 10.09
N LEU A 80 12.47 -10.47 11.09
CA LEU A 80 13.67 -10.77 11.86
C LEU A 80 13.38 -11.22 13.29
N GLU A 81 12.13 -11.57 13.61
CA GLU A 81 11.73 -12.18 14.88
C GLU A 81 12.26 -11.45 16.14
N GLY A 82 12.36 -10.12 16.07
CA GLY A 82 12.86 -9.28 17.16
C GLY A 82 14.34 -8.91 17.09
N LYS A 83 15.13 -9.54 16.20
CA LYS A 83 16.49 -9.10 15.88
C LYS A 83 16.46 -7.71 15.24
N LYS A 84 17.34 -6.83 15.71
CA LYS A 84 17.43 -5.45 15.23
C LYS A 84 18.48 -5.30 14.14
N VAL A 85 18.17 -4.51 13.12
CA VAL A 85 19.08 -4.07 12.05
C VAL A 85 19.06 -2.56 11.94
N GLY A 86 20.08 -1.98 11.29
CA GLY A 86 20.12 -0.54 11.02
C GLY A 86 18.90 -0.09 10.21
N VAL A 87 18.35 1.08 10.52
CA VAL A 87 17.15 1.60 9.84
C VAL A 87 17.34 1.70 8.32
N LEU A 88 18.55 2.09 7.87
CA LEU A 88 18.91 2.18 6.45
C LEU A 88 19.00 0.83 5.73
N ALA A 89 19.08 -0.29 6.46
CA ALA A 89 19.00 -1.63 5.89
C ALA A 89 17.55 -2.12 5.72
N THR A 90 16.57 -1.22 5.84
CA THR A 90 15.13 -1.54 5.83
C THR A 90 14.34 -0.53 5.00
N ARG A 91 13.07 -0.87 4.71
CA ARG A 91 12.09 0.05 4.10
C ARG A 91 11.06 0.55 5.12
N SER A 92 11.52 0.90 6.31
CA SER A 92 10.64 1.35 7.39
C SER A 92 10.13 2.77 7.13
N PRO A 93 8.90 3.12 7.54
CA PRO A 93 8.48 4.52 7.50
C PRO A 93 9.25 5.41 8.48
N HIS A 94 9.94 4.83 9.48
CA HIS A 94 10.62 5.55 10.58
C HIS A 94 12.06 6.00 10.27
N HIS A 95 12.33 6.39 9.03
CA HIS A 95 13.62 6.92 8.59
C HIS A 95 13.83 8.40 9.03
N PRO A 96 15.09 8.89 9.07
CA PRO A 96 15.41 10.32 9.22
C PRO A 96 14.62 11.22 8.30
N ASN A 97 14.52 10.86 7.02
CA ASN A 97 13.59 11.46 6.09
C ASN A 97 12.54 10.39 5.79
N PRO A 98 11.28 10.55 6.22
CA PRO A 98 10.25 9.53 6.08
C PRO A 98 9.74 9.48 4.65
N ILE A 99 10.64 9.21 3.70
CA ILE A 99 10.39 9.16 2.28
C ILE A 99 10.15 7.71 1.88
N GLY A 100 9.00 7.44 1.27
CA GLY A 100 8.66 6.18 0.63
C GLY A 100 8.99 6.21 -0.87
N LEU A 101 9.21 5.02 -1.42
CA LEU A 101 9.41 4.79 -2.85
C LEU A 101 8.61 3.56 -3.24
N THR A 102 7.80 3.65 -4.29
CA THR A 102 7.05 2.50 -4.83
C THR A 102 6.92 2.59 -6.34
N ALA A 103 7.10 1.47 -7.03
CA ALA A 103 6.71 1.34 -8.43
C ALA A 103 5.25 0.91 -8.47
N VAL A 104 4.43 1.61 -9.24
CA VAL A 104 3.00 1.35 -9.39
C VAL A 104 2.63 1.27 -10.87
N LYS A 105 1.54 0.58 -11.16
CA LYS A 105 0.93 0.62 -12.48
C LYS A 105 0.16 1.93 -12.63
N LEU A 106 0.33 2.57 -13.79
CA LEU A 106 -0.46 3.70 -14.24
C LEU A 106 -1.64 3.14 -15.03
N GLU A 107 -2.86 3.31 -14.52
CA GLU A 107 -4.07 2.79 -15.17
C GLU A 107 -4.61 3.78 -16.20
N SER A 108 -4.67 5.06 -15.84
CA SER A 108 -5.08 6.14 -16.73
C SER A 108 -4.68 7.50 -16.16
N ILE A 109 -4.71 8.51 -17.03
CA ILE A 109 -4.61 9.93 -16.66
C ILE A 109 -5.90 10.61 -17.12
N GLU A 110 -6.55 11.35 -16.22
CA GLU A 110 -7.77 12.10 -16.49
C GLU A 110 -7.60 13.53 -15.95
N GLY A 111 -7.31 14.48 -16.85
CA GLY A 111 -7.01 15.87 -16.46
C GLY A 111 -5.81 15.95 -15.51
N ASP A 112 -6.04 16.44 -14.30
CA ASP A 112 -5.02 16.58 -13.24
C ASP A 112 -4.82 15.34 -12.37
N THR A 113 -5.51 14.24 -12.70
CA THR A 113 -5.60 13.07 -11.82
C THR A 113 -5.03 11.83 -12.50
N LEU A 114 -4.07 11.19 -11.83
CA LEU A 114 -3.51 9.90 -12.23
C LEU A 114 -4.23 8.79 -11.44
N HIS A 115 -4.76 7.81 -12.16
CA HIS A 115 -5.33 6.60 -11.57
C HIS A 115 -4.24 5.53 -11.46
N LEU A 116 -3.95 5.11 -10.23
CA LEU A 116 -2.79 4.30 -9.87
C LEU A 116 -3.20 3.08 -9.04
N SER A 117 -2.34 2.07 -8.99
CA SER A 117 -2.41 1.02 -7.98
C SER A 117 -1.41 1.28 -6.83
N GLY A 118 -1.79 1.92 -5.71
CA GLY A 118 -0.80 2.11 -4.61
C GLY A 118 -1.03 3.18 -3.55
N THR A 119 0.07 3.73 -3.01
CA THR A 119 0.18 4.56 -1.77
C THR A 119 0.71 5.99 -2.08
N PRO A 120 0.73 6.95 -1.12
CA PRO A 120 0.92 8.40 -1.36
C PRO A 120 2.13 8.86 -2.16
N VAL A 121 2.17 10.15 -2.57
CA VAL A 121 3.14 10.73 -3.54
C VAL A 121 3.64 12.14 -3.15
N LEU A 122 4.89 12.44 -3.54
CA LEU A 122 5.70 13.65 -3.53
C LEU A 122 6.24 13.95 -4.93
N ASP A 123 6.56 12.90 -5.69
CA ASP A 123 7.08 13.00 -7.05
C ASP A 123 6.69 11.78 -7.88
N VAL A 124 6.53 11.96 -9.19
CA VAL A 124 6.21 10.92 -10.17
C VAL A 124 7.32 10.87 -11.21
N LYS A 125 7.88 9.68 -11.45
CA LYS A 125 8.86 9.47 -12.51
C LYS A 125 8.47 8.26 -13.35
N PRO A 126 8.70 8.26 -14.68
CA PRO A 126 8.46 7.08 -15.49
C PRO A 126 9.33 5.92 -15.00
N TYR A 127 8.74 4.72 -14.92
CA TYR A 127 9.50 3.49 -14.68
C TYR A 127 10.05 3.00 -16.02
N ILE A 128 11.38 2.93 -16.16
CA ILE A 128 12.05 2.53 -17.38
C ILE A 128 12.71 1.18 -17.15
N SER A 129 12.08 0.10 -17.64
CA SER A 129 12.52 -1.28 -17.42
C SER A 129 13.98 -1.53 -17.79
N ARG A 130 14.48 -0.88 -18.85
CA ARG A 130 15.88 -0.97 -19.31
C ARG A 130 16.89 -0.52 -18.24
N TYR A 131 16.53 0.42 -17.38
CA TYR A 131 17.44 1.05 -16.42
C TYR A 131 17.10 0.75 -14.96
N ASP A 132 15.83 0.47 -14.67
CA ASP A 132 15.33 0.28 -13.31
C ASP A 132 15.31 -1.20 -12.87
N ILE A 133 15.44 -2.14 -13.80
CA ILE A 133 15.63 -3.57 -13.49
C ILE A 133 17.14 -3.81 -13.32
N ILE A 134 17.52 -4.33 -12.16
CA ILE A 134 18.89 -4.75 -11.85
C ILE A 134 18.84 -6.25 -11.60
N GLU A 135 19.20 -7.05 -12.60
CA GLU A 135 19.10 -8.52 -12.53
C GLU A 135 20.09 -9.12 -11.53
N GLU A 136 21.22 -8.46 -11.31
CA GLU A 136 22.30 -8.88 -10.41
C GLU A 136 22.07 -8.47 -8.95
N ALA A 137 20.92 -7.85 -8.64
CA ALA A 137 20.61 -7.40 -7.30
C ALA A 137 20.51 -8.58 -6.32
N THR A 138 21.29 -8.54 -5.24
CA THR A 138 21.25 -9.54 -4.16
C THR A 138 20.53 -8.99 -2.94
N ASN A 139 19.88 -9.87 -2.18
CA ASN A 139 19.22 -9.50 -0.93
C ASN A 139 19.79 -10.29 0.24
N PRO A 140 19.68 -9.77 1.48
CA PRO A 140 20.00 -10.56 2.66
C PRO A 140 19.10 -11.80 2.77
N ALA A 141 19.65 -12.90 3.27
CA ALA A 141 18.94 -14.17 3.48
C ALA A 141 17.57 -14.01 4.17
N TRP A 142 17.43 -13.14 5.18
CA TRP A 142 16.15 -12.93 5.88
C TRP A 142 15.05 -12.24 5.06
N ILE A 143 15.37 -11.72 3.86
CA ILE A 143 14.38 -11.26 2.88
C ILE A 143 13.96 -12.42 1.96
N GLU A 144 14.90 -13.29 1.60
CA GLU A 144 14.70 -14.40 0.65
C GLU A 144 14.10 -15.65 1.31
N GLU A 145 14.67 -16.06 2.45
CA GLU A 145 14.34 -17.26 3.22
C GLU A 145 13.15 -17.09 4.17
N SER A 146 12.63 -15.86 4.31
CA SER A 146 11.43 -15.57 5.09
C SER A 146 10.26 -15.14 4.19
N PRO A 147 9.77 -16.04 3.29
CA PRO A 147 8.42 -15.87 2.79
C PRO A 147 7.53 -16.01 4.02
N ARG A 148 6.94 -14.90 4.46
CA ARG A 148 5.83 -14.99 5.41
C ARG A 148 4.86 -16.02 4.85
N ALA A 149 4.42 -16.96 5.69
CA ALA A 149 3.31 -17.83 5.34
C ALA A 149 2.16 -16.94 4.87
N LYS A 150 1.89 -16.97 3.57
CA LYS A 150 0.72 -16.32 3.02
C LYS A 150 -0.48 -17.04 3.62
N ILE A 151 -1.54 -16.28 3.90
CA ILE A 151 -2.80 -16.91 4.26
C ILE A 151 -3.38 -17.46 2.97
N GLU A 152 -3.20 -18.75 2.72
CA GLU A 152 -3.64 -19.41 1.47
C GLU A 152 -5.14 -19.71 1.48
N ASN A 153 -5.69 -20.05 2.66
CA ASN A 153 -7.10 -20.43 2.80
C ASN A 153 -7.90 -19.31 3.48
N ILE A 154 -8.40 -18.38 2.67
CA ILE A 154 -9.29 -17.31 3.15
C ILE A 154 -10.73 -17.82 3.04
N MET A 155 -11.37 -18.05 4.19
CA MET A 155 -12.79 -18.40 4.24
C MET A 155 -13.63 -17.14 4.46
N TRP A 156 -14.63 -16.96 3.61
CA TRP A 156 -15.63 -15.94 3.76
C TRP A 156 -16.74 -16.46 4.67
N SER A 157 -17.21 -15.64 5.61
CA SER A 157 -18.37 -16.02 6.42
C SER A 157 -19.65 -15.97 5.59
N ASP A 158 -20.65 -16.75 6.01
CA ASP A 158 -21.96 -16.80 5.36
C ASP A 158 -22.55 -15.39 5.20
N GLY A 159 -22.98 -15.08 3.98
CA GLY A 159 -23.60 -13.78 3.63
C GLY A 159 -22.63 -12.64 3.31
N MET A 160 -21.31 -12.77 3.52
CA MET A 160 -20.39 -11.68 3.16
C MET A 160 -20.27 -11.47 1.65
N GLU A 161 -20.33 -12.52 0.84
CA GLU A 161 -20.32 -12.37 -0.62
C GLU A 161 -21.55 -11.61 -1.12
N GLU A 162 -22.72 -11.90 -0.56
CA GLU A 162 -23.96 -11.20 -0.88
C GLU A 162 -23.92 -9.74 -0.40
N GLU A 163 -23.31 -9.49 0.75
CA GLU A 163 -23.10 -8.13 1.25
C GLU A 163 -22.14 -7.34 0.33
N VAL A 164 -21.04 -7.94 -0.13
CA VAL A 164 -20.13 -7.32 -1.11
C VAL A 164 -20.88 -6.99 -2.42
N LYS A 165 -21.68 -7.92 -2.93
CA LYS A 165 -22.52 -7.68 -4.11
C LYS A 165 -23.52 -6.54 -3.89
N ARG A 166 -24.17 -6.50 -2.72
CA ARG A 166 -25.14 -5.46 -2.34
C ARG A 166 -24.47 -4.08 -2.27
N LEU A 167 -23.32 -3.98 -1.63
CA LEU A 167 -22.57 -2.73 -1.44
C LEU A 167 -22.09 -2.16 -2.78
N VAL A 168 -21.57 -3.01 -3.66
CA VAL A 168 -21.16 -2.60 -5.01
C VAL A 168 -22.37 -2.23 -5.86
N GLY A 169 -23.46 -3.02 -5.81
CA GLY A 169 -24.69 -2.74 -6.56
C GLY A 169 -25.40 -1.46 -6.13
N GLN A 170 -25.24 -1.04 -4.87
CA GLN A 170 -25.73 0.24 -4.36
C GLN A 170 -24.82 1.44 -4.69
N GLY A 171 -23.64 1.22 -5.28
CA GLY A 171 -22.69 2.28 -5.61
C GLY A 171 -22.04 2.92 -4.40
N ILE A 172 -21.97 2.20 -3.27
CA ILE A 172 -21.33 2.70 -2.04
C ILE A 172 -19.80 2.72 -2.18
N THR A 173 -19.23 1.81 -2.96
CA THR A 173 -17.79 1.68 -3.21
C THR A 173 -17.30 2.76 -4.17
N LYS A 174 -16.21 3.45 -3.81
CA LYS A 174 -15.64 4.52 -4.63
C LYS A 174 -14.78 3.96 -5.77
N TYR A 175 -13.97 2.95 -5.48
CA TYR A 175 -12.93 2.46 -6.41
C TYR A 175 -13.32 1.17 -7.15
N TYR A 176 -14.25 0.39 -6.59
CA TYR A 176 -14.66 -0.90 -7.15
C TYR A 176 -16.08 -0.83 -7.72
N LYS A 177 -16.21 -1.19 -9.00
CA LYS A 177 -17.49 -1.28 -9.73
C LYS A 177 -17.97 -2.72 -9.92
N SER A 178 -17.12 -3.71 -9.65
CA SER A 178 -17.41 -5.14 -9.72
C SER A 178 -17.18 -5.78 -8.35
N PRO A 179 -18.12 -6.63 -7.86
CA PRO A 179 -17.96 -7.40 -6.62
C PRO A 179 -16.68 -8.25 -6.61
N GLU A 180 -16.34 -8.85 -7.76
CA GLU A 180 -15.18 -9.73 -7.94
C GLU A 180 -13.87 -8.95 -7.73
N SER A 181 -13.79 -7.74 -8.28
CA SER A 181 -12.61 -6.88 -8.10
C SER A 181 -12.39 -6.47 -6.65
N LEU A 182 -13.47 -6.18 -5.92
CA LEU A 182 -13.39 -5.86 -4.48
C LEU A 182 -13.01 -7.12 -3.67
N LYS A 183 -13.60 -8.27 -4.00
CA LYS A 183 -13.28 -9.56 -3.38
C LYS A 183 -11.79 -9.87 -3.49
N HIS A 184 -11.21 -9.77 -4.69
CA HIS A 184 -9.79 -10.00 -4.92
C HIS A 184 -8.90 -9.01 -4.16
N ALA A 185 -9.28 -7.74 -4.07
CA ALA A 185 -8.51 -6.77 -3.27
C ALA A 185 -8.51 -7.12 -1.78
N ILE A 186 -9.64 -7.58 -1.24
CA ILE A 186 -9.75 -8.03 0.16
C ILE A 186 -8.88 -9.27 0.38
N GLU A 187 -8.97 -10.26 -0.50
CA GLU A 187 -8.20 -11.51 -0.41
C GLU A 187 -6.70 -11.26 -0.47
N GLU A 188 -6.22 -10.41 -1.38
CA GLU A 188 -4.81 -10.06 -1.47
C GLU A 188 -4.29 -9.38 -0.20
N VAL A 189 -5.07 -8.43 0.34
CA VAL A 189 -4.69 -7.72 1.57
C VAL A 189 -4.57 -8.71 2.72
N ILE A 190 -5.54 -9.60 2.89
CA ILE A 190 -5.55 -10.63 3.93
C ILE A 190 -4.41 -11.63 3.73
N GLY A 191 -4.19 -12.08 2.50
CA GLY A 191 -3.16 -13.05 2.13
C GLY A 191 -1.75 -12.61 2.55
N GLU A 192 -1.48 -11.30 2.53
CA GLU A 192 -0.21 -10.71 2.96
C GLU A 192 -0.06 -10.54 4.49
N ASP A 193 -1.09 -10.92 5.23
CA ASP A 193 -1.21 -10.80 6.69
C ASP A 193 -0.79 -9.39 7.19
N PRO A 194 -1.70 -8.42 7.06
CA PRO A 194 -1.42 -7.02 7.36
C PRO A 194 -1.30 -6.76 8.87
N ARG A 195 -1.65 -7.76 9.71
CA ARG A 195 -1.57 -7.67 11.18
C ARG A 195 -0.14 -7.37 11.63
N SER A 196 -0.03 -6.50 12.63
CA SER A 196 1.26 -6.15 13.21
C SER A 196 1.77 -7.27 14.11
N TYR A 197 3.10 -7.39 14.27
CA TYR A 197 3.70 -8.35 15.22
C TYR A 197 3.16 -8.14 16.65
N CYS A 198 3.02 -6.87 17.06
CA CYS A 198 2.47 -6.52 18.37
C CYS A 198 1.02 -6.98 18.54
N TRP A 199 0.19 -6.84 17.50
CA TRP A 199 -1.19 -7.33 17.51
C TRP A 199 -1.21 -8.86 17.64
N LYS A 200 -0.44 -9.58 16.80
CA LYS A 200 -0.37 -11.04 16.85
C LYS A 200 0.04 -11.54 18.23
N ARG A 201 1.08 -10.95 18.83
CA ARG A 201 1.56 -11.35 20.16
C ARG A 201 0.54 -11.09 21.28
N LYS A 202 -0.25 -10.02 21.20
CA LYS A 202 -1.28 -9.71 22.19
C LYS A 202 -2.51 -10.61 22.05
N ASN A 203 -2.92 -10.89 20.81
CA ASN A 203 -4.22 -11.47 20.52
C ASN A 203 -4.17 -12.95 20.11
N GLN A 204 -2.98 -13.56 20.01
CA GLN A 204 -2.79 -14.99 19.70
C GLN A 204 -3.54 -15.93 20.65
N LYS A 205 -3.84 -15.48 21.88
CA LYS A 205 -4.46 -16.30 22.92
C LYS A 205 -5.99 -16.16 22.99
N ASN A 206 -6.57 -15.13 22.37
CA ASN A 206 -7.98 -14.76 22.62
C ASN A 206 -8.93 -15.08 21.45
N GLY A 207 -8.42 -15.53 20.30
CA GLY A 207 -9.26 -15.74 19.11
C GLY A 207 -9.98 -14.46 18.64
N GLU A 208 -9.45 -13.28 18.99
CA GLU A 208 -10.09 -12.00 18.70
C GLU A 208 -10.15 -11.74 17.20
N ALA A 209 -11.34 -11.35 16.74
CA ALA A 209 -11.55 -10.99 15.35
C ALA A 209 -10.74 -9.74 14.98
N TRP A 210 -10.08 -9.80 13.83
CA TRP A 210 -9.33 -8.69 13.27
C TRP A 210 -10.13 -8.04 12.14
N ALA A 211 -10.18 -6.71 12.13
CA ALA A 211 -10.87 -5.94 11.12
C ALA A 211 -9.95 -4.91 10.47
N PHE A 212 -10.28 -4.52 9.25
CA PHE A 212 -9.65 -3.39 8.56
C PHE A 212 -10.64 -2.63 7.68
N CYS A 213 -10.21 -1.46 7.21
CA CYS A 213 -10.99 -0.62 6.31
C CYS A 213 -10.40 -0.70 4.91
N ILE A 214 -11.26 -0.83 3.90
CA ILE A 214 -10.90 -0.79 2.49
C ILE A 214 -12.00 -0.11 1.69
N ASP A 215 -11.61 0.78 0.78
CA ASP A 215 -12.51 1.69 0.06
C ASP A 215 -13.40 2.49 1.05
N THR A 216 -14.70 2.54 0.82
CA THR A 216 -15.67 3.14 1.73
C THR A 216 -16.07 2.22 2.88
N LEU A 217 -15.65 0.96 2.85
CA LEU A 217 -16.06 -0.08 3.79
C LEU A 217 -15.23 -0.03 5.07
N ASN A 218 -15.93 0.09 6.19
CA ASN A 218 -15.33 0.09 7.52
C ASN A 218 -15.55 -1.27 8.19
N ASN A 219 -14.60 -1.68 9.03
CA ASN A 219 -14.70 -2.89 9.86
C ASN A 219 -14.95 -4.19 9.07
N ILE A 220 -14.26 -4.40 7.94
CA ILE A 220 -14.29 -5.70 7.27
C ILE A 220 -13.63 -6.73 8.17
N MET A 221 -14.43 -7.67 8.68
CA MET A 221 -14.01 -8.80 9.51
C MET A 221 -14.01 -10.06 8.66
N PRO A 222 -12.90 -10.42 8.00
CA PRO A 222 -12.80 -11.76 7.43
C PRO A 222 -12.75 -12.77 8.59
N CYS A 223 -13.66 -13.75 8.58
CA CYS A 223 -13.58 -14.90 9.48
C CYS A 223 -12.34 -15.74 9.13
N LEU A 224 -11.19 -15.34 9.65
CA LEU A 224 -9.95 -16.08 9.58
C LEU A 224 -9.97 -17.19 10.64
N LEU A 225 -10.49 -18.37 10.29
CA LEU A 225 -10.09 -19.59 10.98
C LEU A 225 -8.68 -19.93 10.49
N LEU A 226 -7.68 -19.46 11.24
CA LEU A 226 -6.32 -19.99 11.12
C LEU A 226 -6.36 -21.41 11.69
N TYR A 227 -6.26 -22.43 10.83
CA TYR A 227 -5.89 -23.78 11.26
C TYR A 227 -4.36 -23.88 11.36
#